data_AF-A0A6J4IH13-F1
#
_entry.id   AF-A0A6J4IH13-F1
#
_cell.length_a   1.000
_cell.length_b   1.000
_cell.length_c   1.000
_cell.angle_alpha   90.00
_cell.angle_beta   90.00
_cell.angle_gamma   90.00
#
_symmetry.space_group_name_H-M   'P 1'
#
loop_
_entity.id
_entity.type
_entity.pdbx_description
1 polymer ?
#
loop_
_entity_poly.entity_id
_entity_poly.type
_entity_poly.pdbx_seq_one_letter_code
_entity_poly.pdbx_strand_id
1 'polypeptide(L)'
;MVWMLFFDTNDLVSQYQLRKKVRDLEDKKGYFTEKIEEVNKDRRELMSNPQLLEKFAREKYLMKRQGEEVFIIVDDDAEAEEETN
;
A
#
# COMPACT_ATOMS: atom_id res chain seq x y z
N MET A 1 17.93 -18.67 46.04
CA MET A 1 16.59 -18.53 45.42
C MET A 1 16.47 -17.24 44.58
N VAL A 2 17.52 -16.83 43.86
CA VAL A 2 17.51 -15.62 43.01
C VAL A 2 17.10 -15.97 41.57
N TRP A 3 17.35 -17.22 41.16
CA TRP A 3 16.99 -17.74 39.84
C TRP A 3 15.48 -17.71 39.58
N MET A 4 14.64 -18.08 40.56
CA MET A 4 13.18 -18.01 40.37
C MET A 4 12.68 -16.57 40.19
N LEU A 5 13.17 -15.59 40.97
CA LEU A 5 12.74 -14.19 40.86
C LEU A 5 13.17 -13.55 39.54
N PHE A 6 14.36 -13.89 39.04
CA PHE A 6 14.87 -13.36 37.78
C PHE A 6 14.14 -13.98 36.56
N PHE A 7 13.79 -15.27 36.62
CA PHE A 7 12.95 -15.91 35.60
C PHE A 7 11.49 -15.42 35.65
N ASP A 8 10.92 -15.17 36.83
CA ASP A 8 9.55 -14.64 37.01
C ASP A 8 9.42 -13.17 36.55
N THR A 9 10.44 -12.34 36.78
CA THR A 9 10.46 -10.96 36.28
C THR A 9 10.53 -10.89 34.74
N ASN A 10 11.26 -11.81 34.13
CA ASN A 10 11.35 -11.91 32.67
C ASN A 10 10.00 -12.29 32.04
N ASP A 11 9.19 -13.07 32.74
CA ASP A 11 7.84 -13.42 32.32
C ASP A 11 6.93 -12.18 32.26
N LEU A 12 6.95 -11.32 33.28
CA LEU A 12 6.18 -10.07 33.30
C LEU A 12 6.55 -9.10 32.16
N VAL A 13 7.84 -8.94 31.90
CA VAL A 13 8.32 -8.10 30.78
C VAL A 13 7.87 -8.68 29.44
N SER A 14 7.98 -10.00 29.28
CA SER A 14 7.54 -10.70 28.07
C SER A 14 6.04 -10.57 27.84
N GLN A 15 5.23 -10.72 28.90
CA GLN A 15 3.78 -10.52 28.84
C GLN A 15 3.42 -9.07 28.48
N TYR A 16 4.10 -8.08 29.06
CA TYR A 16 3.87 -6.67 28.72
C TYR A 16 4.20 -6.39 27.25
N GLN A 17 5.34 -6.88 26.75
CA GLN A 17 5.72 -6.72 25.34
C GLN A 17 4.72 -7.41 24.42
N LEU A 18 4.22 -8.60 24.79
CA LEU A 18 3.22 -9.31 24.00
C LEU A 18 1.90 -8.52 23.94
N ARG A 19 1.43 -7.99 25.07
CA ARG A 19 0.23 -7.11 25.10
C ARG A 19 0.42 -5.86 24.25
N LYS A 20 1.61 -5.24 24.30
CA LYS A 20 1.94 -4.08 23.45
C LYS A 20 1.92 -4.46 21.96
N LYS A 21 2.45 -5.62 21.59
CA LYS A 21 2.41 -6.13 20.21
C LYS A 21 0.99 -6.40 19.74
N VAL A 22 0.14 -6.99 20.59
CA VAL A 22 -1.28 -7.21 20.27
C VAL A 22 -1.96 -5.88 19.97
N ARG A 23 -1.81 -4.89 20.85
CA ARG A 23 -2.36 -3.55 20.63
C ARG A 23 -1.86 -2.91 19.33
N ASP A 24 -0.56 -2.97 19.07
CA ASP A 24 0.03 -2.44 17.83
C ASP A 24 -0.54 -3.12 16.56
N LEU A 25 -0.77 -4.44 16.62
CA LEU A 25 -1.41 -5.18 15.53
C LEU A 25 -2.89 -4.81 15.36
N GLU A 26 -3.62 -4.60 16.46
CA GLU A 26 -5.00 -4.14 16.43
C GLU A 26 -5.11 -2.73 15.85
N ASP A 27 -4.24 -1.80 16.26
CA ASP A 27 -4.17 -0.44 15.73
C ASP A 27 -3.87 -0.45 14.22
N LYS A 28 -2.88 -1.24 13.80
CA LYS A 28 -2.56 -1.43 12.36
C LYS A 28 -3.74 -2.01 11.60
N LYS A 29 -4.43 -3.01 12.16
CA LYS A 29 -5.62 -3.60 11.55
C LYS A 29 -6.71 -2.56 11.36
N GLY A 30 -6.98 -1.74 12.39
CA GLY A 30 -7.94 -0.63 12.30
C GLY A 30 -7.59 0.34 11.18
N TYR A 31 -6.35 0.83 11.19
CA TYR A 31 -5.82 1.75 10.18
C TYR A 31 -5.97 1.21 8.74
N PHE A 32 -5.56 -0.03 8.50
CA PHE A 32 -5.66 -0.61 7.16
C PHE A 32 -7.11 -0.89 6.75
N THR A 33 -7.98 -1.25 7.69
CA THR A 33 -9.41 -1.44 7.40
C THR A 33 -10.05 -0.13 6.94
N GLU A 34 -9.79 0.97 7.65
CA GLU A 34 -10.27 2.30 7.26
C GLU A 34 -9.72 2.72 5.89
N LYS A 35 -8.42 2.51 5.65
CA LYS A 35 -7.80 2.84 4.35
C LYS A 35 -8.39 2.02 3.21
N ILE A 36 -8.71 0.75 3.44
CA ILE A 36 -9.38 -0.10 2.45
C ILE A 36 -10.78 0.43 2.15
N GLU A 37 -11.54 0.86 3.15
CA GLU A 37 -12.87 1.44 2.94
C GLU A 37 -12.81 2.74 2.13
N GLU A 38 -11.87 3.62 2.45
CA GLU A 38 -11.61 4.87 1.72
C GLU A 38 -11.25 4.59 0.25
N VAL A 39 -10.24 3.74 0.01
CA VAL A 39 -9.81 3.38 -1.36
C VAL A 39 -10.93 2.72 -2.14
N ASN A 40 -11.75 1.87 -1.49
CA ASN A 40 -12.89 1.27 -2.16
C ASN A 40 -13.98 2.29 -2.50
N LYS A 41 -14.18 3.31 -1.66
CA LYS A 41 -15.10 4.41 -1.96
C LYS A 41 -14.59 5.21 -3.15
N ASP A 42 -13.34 5.62 -3.14
CA ASP A 42 -12.72 6.36 -4.24
C ASP A 42 -12.76 5.56 -5.55
N ARG A 43 -12.48 4.25 -5.48
CA ARG A 43 -12.60 3.36 -6.64
C ARG A 43 -14.03 3.30 -7.16
N ARG A 44 -15.04 3.22 -6.30
CA ARG A 44 -16.46 3.23 -6.73
C ARG A 44 -16.82 4.54 -7.40
N GLU A 45 -16.39 5.67 -6.83
CA GLU A 45 -16.64 6.99 -7.40
C GLU A 45 -15.96 7.12 -8.78
N LEU A 46 -14.69 6.73 -8.90
CA LEU A 46 -13.96 6.72 -10.16
C LEU A 46 -14.62 5.82 -11.22
N MET A 47 -15.03 4.62 -10.84
CA MET A 47 -15.65 3.63 -11.73
C MET A 47 -17.11 3.96 -12.09
N SER A 48 -17.79 4.78 -11.29
CA SER A 48 -19.19 5.15 -11.54
C SER A 48 -19.36 6.14 -12.69
N ASN A 49 -18.30 6.88 -13.05
CA ASN A 49 -18.30 7.80 -14.18
C ASN A 49 -17.39 7.27 -15.30
N PRO A 50 -17.97 6.76 -16.42
CA PRO A 50 -17.20 6.22 -17.54
C PRO A 50 -16.19 7.20 -18.14
N GLN A 51 -16.49 8.51 -18.14
CA GLN A 51 -15.59 9.54 -18.67
C GLN A 51 -14.38 9.76 -17.77
N LEU A 52 -14.59 9.72 -16.46
CA LEU A 52 -13.52 9.87 -15.47
C LEU A 52 -12.60 8.65 -15.45
N LEU A 53 -13.19 7.46 -15.57
CA LEU A 53 -12.47 6.20 -15.68
C LEU A 53 -11.58 6.16 -16.93
N GLU A 54 -12.13 6.56 -18.08
CA GLU A 54 -11.36 6.62 -19.32
C GLU A 54 -10.20 7.61 -19.23
N LYS A 55 -10.44 8.81 -18.69
CA LYS A 55 -9.39 9.81 -18.50
C LYS A 55 -8.26 9.25 -17.62
N PHE A 56 -8.61 8.61 -16.50
CA PHE A 56 -7.63 7.98 -15.62
C PHE A 56 -6.84 6.85 -16.30
N ALA A 57 -7.53 5.97 -17.04
CA ALA A 57 -6.90 4.89 -17.79
C ALA A 57 -5.91 5.40 -18.85
N ARG A 58 -6.24 6.52 -19.53
CA ARG A 58 -5.37 7.15 -20.52
C ARG A 58 -4.18 7.88 -19.89
N GLU A 59 -4.38 8.64 -18.82
CA GLU A 59 -3.31 9.42 -18.20
C GLU A 59 -2.33 8.56 -17.37
N LYS A 60 -2.84 7.55 -16.65
CA LYS A 60 -2.00 6.71 -15.79
C LYS A 60 -1.41 5.49 -16.49
N TYR A 61 -2.14 4.89 -17.41
CA TYR A 61 -1.78 3.62 -18.01
C TYR A 61 -1.69 3.67 -19.54
N LEU A 62 -1.84 4.85 -20.15
CA LEU A 62 -1.74 5.06 -21.60
C LEU A 62 -2.63 4.08 -22.40
N MET A 63 -3.78 3.71 -21.84
CA MET A 63 -4.68 2.72 -22.44
C MET A 63 -5.27 3.22 -23.76
N LYS A 64 -5.19 2.37 -24.79
CA LYS A 64 -5.76 2.61 -26.13
C LYS A 64 -7.15 2.00 -26.30
N ARG A 65 -8.01 2.64 -27.10
CA ARG A 65 -9.24 1.99 -27.58
C ARG A 65 -8.96 1.05 -28.76
N GLN A 66 -9.91 0.17 -29.07
CA GLN A 66 -9.82 -0.70 -30.24
C GLN A 66 -9.79 0.16 -31.51
N GLY A 67 -8.74 0.04 -32.31
CA GLY A 67 -8.52 0.84 -33.53
C GLY A 67 -7.81 2.19 -33.29
N GLU A 68 -7.31 2.47 -32.09
CA GLU A 68 -6.54 3.67 -31.77
C GLU A 68 -5.04 3.36 -31.68
N GLU A 69 -4.19 4.20 -32.29
CA GLU A 69 -2.73 4.15 -32.18
C GLU A 69 -2.23 5.22 -31.20
N VAL A 70 -1.44 4.80 -30.20
CA VAL A 70 -0.89 5.67 -29.15
C VAL A 70 0.64 5.65 -29.30
N PHE A 71 1.24 6.83 -29.40
CA PHE A 71 2.69 7.01 -29.50
C PHE A 71 3.22 7.59 -28.19
N ILE A 72 4.26 6.98 -27.63
CA ILE A 72 5.00 7.51 -26.48
C ILE A 72 6.26 8.14 -27.04
N ILE A 73 6.39 9.46 -26.89
CA ILE A 73 7.61 10.17 -27.26
C ILE A 73 8.53 10.10 -26.05
N VAL A 74 9.64 9.39 -26.21
CA VAL A 74 10.70 9.33 -25.23
C VAL A 74 11.80 10.26 -25.77
N ASP A 75 12.21 11.24 -24.96
CA ASP A 75 13.35 12.07 -25.31
C ASP A 75 14.63 11.24 -25.16
N ASP A 76 15.57 11.36 -26.09
CA ASP A 76 16.81 10.56 -26.19
C ASP A 76 17.68 10.57 -24.91
N ASP A 77 17.43 11.52 -23.99
CA ASP A 77 18.12 11.62 -22.70
C ASP A 77 17.71 10.50 -21.70
N ALA A 78 16.60 9.80 -21.93
CA ALA A 78 16.09 8.75 -21.03
C ALA A 78 16.71 7.35 -21.29
N GLU A 79 17.32 7.12 -22.45
CA GLU A 79 17.94 5.83 -22.79
C GLU A 79 19.29 5.60 -22.07
N ALA A 80 19.87 6.64 -21.47
CA ALA A 80 21.16 6.55 -20.78
C ALA A 80 21.09 5.95 -19.36
N GLU A 81 19.90 5.73 -18.78
CA GLU A 81 19.75 5.25 -17.39
C GLU A 81 19.48 3.74 -17.25
N GLU A 82 19.04 3.03 -18.31
CA GLU A 82 18.73 1.59 -18.21
C GLU A 82 19.94 0.64 -18.43
N GLU A 83 21.06 1.12 -18.98
CA GLU A 83 22.24 0.26 -19.23
C GLU A 83 23.16 0.07 -18.00
N THR A 84 22.81 0.58 -16.81
CA THR A 84 23.70 0.52 -15.62
C THR A 84 23.19 -0.29 -14.42
N ASN A 85 22.19 -1.16 -14.59
CA ASN A 85 21.71 -2.05 -13.51
C ASN A 85 21.78 -3.54 -13.85
#